data_AF-A0A397ZK05-F1
#
_entry.id   AF-A0A397ZK05-F1
#
_cell.length_a   1.000
_cell.length_b   1.000
_cell.length_c   1.000
_cell.angle_alpha   90.00
_cell.angle_beta   90.00
_cell.angle_gamma   90.00
#
_symmetry.space_group_name_H-M   'P 1'
#
loop_
_entity.id
_entity.type
_entity.pdbx_description
1 polymer ?
#
loop_
_entity_poly.entity_id
_entity_poly.type
_entity_poly.pdbx_seq_one_letter_code
_entity_poly.pdbx_strand_id
1 'polypeptide(L)'
;MYYSTKRQQFLIDQGYSFKVITSLPPADAGSSLSYHSQEEQLSLLAKVLNAGDDLVGLEQLEEDTDGMALQAARRRKGLMSEMSGAKGFVYQEFNSGRHKSSGQQSRKPKDPTKRHQLFKKRFV
;
A
#
# COMPACT_ATOMS: atom_id res chain seq x y z
N MET A 1 11.67 16.30 -27.66
CA MET A 1 11.11 15.09 -27.01
C MET A 1 12.00 14.64 -25.85
N TYR A 2 12.00 15.37 -24.72
CA TYR A 2 12.88 15.05 -23.57
C TYR A 2 12.35 13.89 -22.71
N TYR A 3 11.04 13.85 -22.42
CA TYR A 3 10.46 12.77 -21.61
C TYR A 3 10.44 11.43 -22.36
N SER A 4 10.29 11.46 -23.68
CA SER A 4 10.25 10.27 -24.52
C SER A 4 11.57 9.50 -24.53
N THR A 5 12.72 10.19 -24.49
CA THR A 5 14.04 9.52 -24.45
C THR A 5 14.28 8.80 -23.12
N LYS A 6 13.86 9.41 -22.01
CA LYS A 6 13.88 8.73 -20.70
C LYS A 6 12.98 7.50 -20.69
N ARG A 7 11.78 7.61 -21.27
CA ARG A 7 10.85 6.48 -21.38
C ARG A 7 11.39 5.38 -22.29
N GLN A 8 12.06 5.74 -23.38
CA GLN A 8 12.73 4.79 -24.27
C GLN A 8 13.80 3.99 -23.50
N GLN A 9 14.68 4.67 -22.75
CA GLN A 9 15.69 4.00 -21.94
C GLN A 9 15.04 3.03 -20.94
N PHE A 10 14.03 3.50 -20.22
CA PHE A 10 13.29 2.67 -19.26
C PHE A 10 12.68 1.41 -19.91
N LEU A 11 12.05 1.53 -21.09
CA LEU A 11 11.47 0.38 -21.79
C LEU A 11 12.52 -0.63 -22.25
N ILE A 12 13.67 -0.14 -22.73
CA ILE A 12 14.79 -0.99 -23.14
C ILE A 12 15.37 -1.72 -21.93
N ASP A 13 15.53 -1.04 -20.80
CA ASP A 13 16.07 -1.62 -19.56
C ASP A 13 15.16 -2.74 -19.00
N GLN A 14 13.85 -2.68 -19.25
CA GLN A 14 12.90 -3.75 -18.89
C GLN A 14 12.89 -4.92 -19.91
N GLY A 15 13.66 -4.83 -20.99
CA GLY A 15 13.75 -5.87 -22.02
C GLY A 15 12.69 -5.78 -23.13
N TYR A 16 11.97 -4.66 -23.25
CA TYR A 16 11.03 -4.47 -24.36
C TYR A 16 11.73 -4.06 -25.66
N SER A 17 11.21 -4.55 -26.79
CA SER A 17 11.59 -4.07 -28.11
C SER A 17 10.97 -2.69 -28.37
N PHE A 18 11.79 -1.69 -28.67
CA PHE A 18 11.35 -0.31 -28.92
C PHE A 18 11.71 0.13 -30.34
N LYS A 19 10.74 0.75 -31.03
CA LYS A 19 10.93 1.33 -32.38
C LYS A 19 10.28 2.70 -32.46
N VAL A 20 11.01 3.68 -33.01
CA VAL A 20 10.47 5.00 -33.35
C VAL A 20 9.85 4.94 -34.75
N ILE A 21 8.61 5.37 -34.89
CA ILE A 21 7.94 5.51 -36.18
C ILE A 21 7.66 6.99 -36.40
N THR A 22 8.21 7.55 -37.48
CA THR A 22 8.12 8.98 -37.81
C THR A 22 6.92 9.30 -38.71
N SER A 23 6.39 8.29 -39.42
CA SER A 23 5.27 8.45 -40.35
C SER A 23 4.32 7.26 -40.28
N LEU A 24 3.08 7.55 -39.89
CA LEU A 24 1.86 6.75 -39.99
C LEU A 24 0.74 7.80 -40.21
N PRO A 25 -0.26 7.66 -41.08
CA PRO A 25 -0.64 6.62 -42.07
C PRO A 25 -0.02 6.88 -43.49
N PRO A 26 -0.32 6.07 -44.53
CA PRO A 26 0.06 6.42 -45.91
C PRO A 26 -0.51 7.79 -46.32
N ALA A 27 0.26 8.55 -47.12
CA ALA A 27 -0.03 9.94 -47.49
C ALA A 27 -1.42 10.16 -48.12
N ASP A 28 -2.03 9.10 -48.67
CA ASP A 28 -3.30 9.16 -49.39
C ASP A 28 -4.54 9.03 -48.48
N ALA A 29 -4.37 8.77 -47.18
CA ALA A 29 -5.48 8.59 -46.24
C ALA A 29 -6.11 9.91 -45.75
N GLY A 30 -5.60 11.06 -46.22
CA GLY A 30 -5.92 12.40 -45.69
C GLY A 30 -7.42 12.67 -45.56
N SER A 31 -8.23 12.32 -46.57
CA SER A 31 -9.67 12.61 -46.56
C SER A 31 -10.49 11.74 -45.58
N SER A 32 -9.92 10.66 -45.04
CA SER A 32 -10.60 9.75 -44.12
C SER A 32 -10.30 10.03 -42.64
N LEU A 33 -9.38 10.95 -42.36
CA LEU A 33 -8.89 11.24 -41.02
C LEU A 33 -9.44 12.59 -40.53
N SER A 34 -9.84 12.64 -39.27
CA SER A 34 -10.26 13.89 -38.63
C SER A 34 -9.13 14.92 -38.64
N TYR A 35 -9.49 16.21 -38.70
CA TYR A 35 -8.55 17.34 -38.74
C TYR A 35 -7.71 17.41 -40.02
N HIS A 36 -8.23 16.88 -41.13
CA HIS A 36 -7.60 17.03 -42.45
C HIS A 36 -7.70 18.47 -42.99
N SER A 37 -8.85 19.12 -42.80
CA SER A 37 -9.07 20.49 -43.26
C SER A 37 -8.44 21.51 -42.31
N GLN A 38 -7.88 22.58 -42.87
CA GLN A 38 -7.34 23.70 -42.09
C GLN A 38 -8.42 24.35 -41.21
N GLU A 39 -9.67 24.40 -41.67
CA GLU A 39 -10.78 24.97 -40.89
C GLU A 39 -11.04 24.17 -39.60
N GLU A 40 -11.01 22.83 -39.68
CA GLU A 40 -11.16 21.95 -38.51
C GLU A 40 -10.00 22.13 -37.52
N GLN A 41 -8.78 22.31 -38.04
CA GLN A 41 -7.60 22.56 -37.22
C GLN A 41 -7.68 23.92 -36.51
N LEU A 42 -8.17 24.96 -37.18
CA LEU A 42 -8.39 26.28 -36.57
C LEU A 42 -9.50 26.23 -35.51
N SER A 43 -10.57 25.48 -35.76
CA SER A 43 -11.63 25.23 -34.77
C SER A 43 -11.05 24.53 -33.53
N LEU A 44 -10.18 23.53 -33.71
CA LEU A 44 -9.51 22.86 -32.59
C LEU A 44 -8.59 23.82 -31.83
N LEU A 45 -7.81 24.64 -32.54
CA LEU A 45 -6.93 25.61 -31.91
C LEU A 45 -7.71 26.60 -31.04
N ALA A 46 -8.83 27.12 -31.54
CA ALA A 46 -9.70 28.00 -30.76
C ALA A 46 -10.21 27.32 -29.49
N LYS A 47 -10.56 26.02 -29.56
CA LYS A 47 -10.96 25.24 -28.37
C LYS A 47 -9.80 25.08 -27.38
N VAL A 48 -8.59 24.78 -27.85
CA VAL A 48 -7.41 24.62 -26.99
C VAL A 48 -7.02 25.93 -26.32
N LEU A 49 -7.07 27.06 -27.03
CA LEU A 49 -6.77 28.38 -26.45
C LEU A 49 -7.81 28.81 -25.41
N ASN A 50 -9.06 28.38 -25.56
CA ASN A 50 -10.13 28.64 -24.61
C ASN A 50 -10.17 27.62 -23.47
N ALA A 51 -9.43 26.51 -23.55
CA ALA A 51 -9.32 25.56 -22.47
C ALA A 51 -8.54 26.20 -21.32
N GLY A 52 -9.16 26.33 -20.15
CA GLY A 52 -8.51 26.84 -18.95
C GLY A 52 -7.50 25.85 -18.37
N ASP A 53 -6.65 26.34 -17.47
CA ASP A 53 -5.61 25.54 -16.79
C ASP A 53 -6.17 24.34 -16.01
N ASP A 54 -7.46 24.37 -15.65
CA ASP A 54 -8.17 23.27 -14.99
C ASP A 54 -8.18 21.98 -15.84
N LEU A 55 -8.12 22.10 -17.18
CA LEU A 55 -8.05 20.97 -18.10
C LEU A 55 -6.61 20.52 -18.38
N VAL A 56 -5.60 21.28 -17.94
CA VAL A 56 -4.17 21.00 -18.17
C VAL A 56 -3.58 20.15 -17.04
N GLY A 57 -4.36 19.85 -16.01
CA GLY A 57 -3.98 18.98 -14.89
C GLY A 57 -4.01 17.48 -15.24
N LEU A 58 -3.28 16.69 -14.46
CA LEU A 58 -3.51 15.25 -14.40
C LEU A 58 -4.87 15.00 -13.74
N GLU A 59 -5.66 14.10 -14.32
CA GLU A 59 -6.87 13.60 -13.67
C GLU A 59 -6.47 12.98 -12.33
N GLN A 60 -6.90 13.61 -11.25
CA GLN A 60 -6.66 13.11 -9.90
C GLN A 60 -7.73 12.06 -9.61
N LEU A 61 -7.35 10.79 -9.75
CA LEU A 61 -8.20 9.68 -9.32
C LEU A 61 -8.31 9.70 -7.79
N GLU A 62 -9.49 9.37 -7.26
CA GLU A 62 -9.73 9.36 -5.80
C GLU A 62 -8.88 8.31 -5.06
N GLU A 63 -8.40 7.29 -5.76
CA GLU A 63 -7.66 6.16 -5.19
C GLU A 63 -6.35 5.91 -5.95
N ASP A 64 -5.25 6.54 -5.50
CA ASP A 64 -3.89 6.28 -5.97
C ASP A 64 -3.43 4.90 -5.47
N THR A 65 -3.70 3.83 -6.25
CA THR A 65 -3.26 2.46 -5.92
C THR A 65 -1.75 2.33 -5.79
N ASP A 66 -0.98 3.22 -6.44
CA ASP A 66 0.48 3.25 -6.43
C ASP A 66 1.05 3.72 -5.07
N GLY A 67 0.30 4.53 -4.31
CA GLY A 67 0.72 5.04 -3.00
C GLY A 67 0.47 4.06 -1.84
N MET A 68 -0.45 3.11 -2.00
CA MET A 68 -0.86 2.19 -0.94
C MET A 68 0.28 1.23 -0.52
N ALA A 69 1.13 0.82 -1.47
CA ALA A 69 2.27 -0.05 -1.20
C ALA A 69 3.31 0.62 -0.25
N LEU A 70 3.48 1.94 -0.33
CA LEU A 70 4.42 2.68 0.53
C LEU A 70 3.88 2.91 1.94
N GLN A 71 2.56 2.95 2.13
CA GLN A 71 1.96 3.29 3.42
C GLN A 71 1.90 2.10 4.39
N ALA A 72 1.86 0.86 3.87
CA ALA A 72 1.86 -0.36 4.68
C ALA A 72 3.17 -0.59 5.46
N ALA A 73 4.29 -0.02 5.02
CA ALA A 73 5.61 -0.22 5.61
C ALA A 73 6.07 0.94 6.53
N ARG A 74 5.15 1.62 7.21
CA ARG A 74 5.52 2.69 8.18
C ARG A 74 6.10 2.10 9.47
N ARG A 75 7.43 2.14 9.61
CA ARG A 75 8.12 1.82 10.87
C ARG A 75 7.85 2.91 11.91
N ARG A 76 7.04 2.64 12.92
CA ARG A 76 6.86 3.53 14.08
C ARG A 76 8.03 3.35 15.04
N LYS A 77 8.73 4.43 15.40
CA LYS A 77 9.80 4.42 16.40
C LYS A 77 9.17 4.45 17.80
N GLY A 78 9.36 3.39 18.58
CA GLY A 78 8.86 3.25 19.95
C GLY A 78 9.66 2.21 20.73
N LEU A 79 9.66 2.32 22.06
CA LEU A 79 10.32 1.35 22.94
C LEU A 79 9.51 0.05 22.95
N MET A 80 10.16 -1.12 22.88
CA MET A 80 9.48 -2.43 22.82
C MET A 80 8.50 -2.65 23.99
N SER A 81 8.79 -2.05 25.15
CA SER A 81 7.92 -2.10 26.34
C SER A 81 6.56 -1.40 26.14
N GLU A 82 6.46 -0.41 25.25
CA GLU A 82 5.21 0.29 24.93
C GLU A 82 4.34 -0.54 23.98
N MET A 83 4.98 -1.23 23.03
CA MET A 83 4.31 -2.10 22.06
C MET A 83 3.76 -3.38 22.72
N SER A 84 4.42 -3.84 23.80
CA SER A 84 4.04 -5.06 24.52
C SER A 84 2.83 -4.87 25.46
N GLY A 85 2.25 -3.67 25.57
CA GLY A 85 1.11 -3.41 26.46
C GLY A 85 1.42 -3.50 27.97
N ALA A 86 2.71 -3.69 28.32
CA ALA A 86 3.16 -3.85 29.71
C ALA A 86 3.37 -2.51 30.43
N LYS A 87 3.32 -1.38 29.71
CA LYS A 87 3.46 -0.04 30.30
C LYS A 87 2.21 0.29 31.12
N GLY A 88 2.35 0.22 32.45
CA GLY A 88 1.29 0.54 33.41
C GLY A 88 0.78 -0.63 34.25
N PHE A 89 1.21 -1.86 34.00
CA PHE A 89 0.90 -2.99 34.87
C PHE A 89 1.86 -3.00 36.07
N VAL A 90 1.37 -2.57 37.23
CA VAL A 90 2.07 -2.75 38.52
C VAL A 90 1.58 -4.07 39.13
N TYR A 91 2.49 -5.02 39.34
CA TYR A 91 2.18 -6.27 40.03
C TYR A 91 1.90 -5.95 41.51
N GLN A 92 0.64 -6.03 41.92
CA GLN A 92 0.25 -5.83 43.32
C GLN A 92 0.45 -7.12 44.10
N GLU A 93 1.55 -7.22 44.84
CA GLU A 93 1.80 -8.34 45.74
C GLU A 93 0.98 -8.16 47.04
N PHE A 94 0.12 -9.14 47.34
CA PHE A 94 -0.56 -9.20 48.64
C PHE A 94 0.35 -9.92 49.63
N ASN A 95 0.91 -9.17 50.56
CA ASN A 95 1.68 -9.71 51.68
C ASN A 95 0.74 -10.45 52.66
N SER A 96 0.51 -11.73 52.44
CA SER A 96 -0.10 -12.60 53.44
C SER A 96 0.96 -13.01 54.48
N GLY A 97 1.16 -12.19 55.51
CA GLY A 97 1.68 -12.72 56.77
C GLY A 97 0.70 -13.79 57.29
N ARG A 98 1.07 -14.86 58.01
CA ARG A 98 2.30 -15.18 58.76
C ARG A 98 2.09 -16.61 59.31
N HIS A 99 3.10 -17.51 59.26
CA HIS A 99 3.47 -18.57 60.24
C HIS A 99 3.88 -19.96 59.69
N LYS A 100 5.17 -20.24 59.89
CA LYS A 100 5.86 -21.46 60.37
C LYS A 100 5.42 -22.86 59.87
N SER A 101 6.38 -23.42 59.10
CA SER A 101 7.01 -24.74 59.21
C SER A 101 6.22 -26.01 58.88
N SER A 102 6.76 -26.70 57.88
CA SER A 102 6.75 -28.14 57.61
C SER A 102 5.50 -28.74 56.99
N GLY A 103 5.73 -29.66 56.05
CA GLY A 103 4.73 -30.63 55.62
C GLY A 103 3.88 -30.17 54.45
N GLN A 104 4.32 -30.56 53.24
CA GLN A 104 3.50 -31.37 52.33
C GLN A 104 2.01 -31.45 52.71
N GLN A 105 1.12 -30.80 51.93
CA GLN A 105 -0.07 -31.45 51.36
C GLN A 105 -1.00 -30.53 50.55
N SER A 106 -1.47 -31.12 49.44
CA SER A 106 -2.77 -30.90 48.79
C SER A 106 -2.99 -29.59 48.02
N ARG A 107 -2.46 -29.56 46.79
CA ARG A 107 -3.13 -28.86 45.69
C ARG A 107 -4.49 -29.54 45.47
N LYS A 108 -5.60 -28.82 45.65
CA LYS A 108 -6.93 -29.30 45.24
C LYS A 108 -6.88 -29.78 43.79
N PRO A 109 -7.49 -30.92 43.43
CA PRO A 109 -7.36 -31.49 42.09
C PRO A 109 -7.96 -30.54 41.06
N LYS A 110 -7.14 -30.11 40.09
CA LYS A 110 -7.58 -29.22 39.01
C LYS A 110 -8.31 -30.05 37.97
N ASP A 111 -9.62 -30.14 38.16
CA ASP A 111 -10.60 -30.84 37.33
C ASP A 111 -10.28 -30.72 35.81
N PRO A 112 -9.90 -31.82 35.14
CA PRO A 112 -9.45 -31.79 33.74
C PRO A 112 -10.59 -31.47 32.76
N THR A 113 -11.85 -31.58 33.21
CA THR A 113 -13.03 -31.30 32.40
C THR A 113 -13.27 -29.80 32.17
N LYS A 114 -12.84 -28.95 33.11
CA LYS A 114 -12.98 -27.48 33.06
C LYS A 114 -11.83 -26.75 32.36
N ARG A 115 -10.97 -27.49 31.65
CA ARG A 115 -9.88 -26.90 30.87
C ARG A 115 -10.35 -26.51 29.48
N HIS A 116 -9.90 -25.35 29.03
CA HIS A 116 -10.10 -24.86 27.66
C HIS A 116 -9.60 -25.89 26.65
N GLN A 117 -10.36 -26.11 25.57
CA GLN A 117 -10.24 -27.27 24.68
C GLN A 117 -8.82 -27.47 24.13
N LEU A 118 -8.12 -26.37 23.83
CA LEU A 118 -6.75 -26.36 23.30
C LEU A 118 -5.68 -26.91 24.27
N PHE A 119 -5.97 -26.99 25.58
CA PHE A 119 -4.99 -27.42 26.59
C PHE A 119 -5.30 -28.78 27.22
N LYS A 120 -6.30 -29.50 26.70
CA LYS A 120 -6.65 -30.85 27.19
C LYS A 120 -5.60 -31.92 26.85
N LYS A 121 -4.82 -31.73 25.77
CA LYS A 121 -3.90 -32.76 25.24
C LYS A 121 -2.43 -32.58 25.61
N ARG A 122 -2.06 -31.58 26.42
CA ARG A 122 -0.64 -31.21 26.63
C ARG A 122 0.01 -31.79 27.90
N PHE A 123 -0.69 -32.62 28.67
CA PHE A 123 -0.11 -33.28 29.84
C PHE A 123 -0.40 -34.78 29.76
N VAL A 124 0.66 -35.55 29.46
CA VAL A 124 0.88 -36.94 29.90
C VAL A 124 2.06 -36.88 30.85
#